data_AF-A0A1V9FPS7-F1
#
_entry.id   AF-A0A1V9FPS7-F1
#
_cell.length_a   1.000
_cell.length_b   1.000
_cell.length_c   1.000
_cell.angle_alpha   90.00
_cell.angle_beta   90.00
_cell.angle_gamma   90.00
#
_symmetry.space_group_name_H-M   'P 1'
#
loop_
_entity.id
_entity.type
_entity.pdbx_description
1 polymer ?
#
loop_
_entity_poly.entity_id
_entity_poly.type
_entity_poly.pdbx_seq_one_letter_code
_entity_poly.pdbx_strand_id
1 'polypeptide(L)' 'MVLDQNGKQLSPCIVAKVRHALGLTNKRPTNNKRCHPDYWERTCGEIGKGQPQEEIQRVIDLYLEYMN' A
#
# COMPACT_ATOMS: atom_id res chain seq x y z
N MET A 1 -5.78 6.88 -12.19
CA MET A 1 -4.74 5.85 -12.38
C MET A 1 -3.58 6.18 -11.45
N VAL A 2 -3.06 5.24 -10.66
CA VAL A 2 -1.90 5.50 -9.79
C VAL A 2 -0.67 4.91 -10.48
N LEU A 3 0.36 5.76 -10.62
CA LEU A 3 1.63 5.40 -11.22
C LEU A 3 2.70 5.33 -10.12
N ASP A 4 3.71 4.50 -10.34
CA ASP A 4 4.94 4.56 -9.55
C ASP A 4 5.89 5.66 -10.07
N GLN A 5 7.01 5.85 -9.36
CA GLN A 5 8.08 6.78 -9.75
C GLN A 5 8.67 6.56 -11.15
N ASN A 6 8.45 5.40 -11.78
CA ASN A 6 8.91 5.09 -13.14
C ASN A 6 7.78 5.27 -14.17
N GLY A 7 6.63 5.83 -13.79
CA GLY A 7 5.46 5.95 -14.65
C GLY A 7 4.74 4.61 -14.90
N LYS A 8 5.07 3.54 -14.18
CA LYS A 8 4.42 2.23 -14.31
C LYS A 8 3.14 2.20 -13.49
N GLN A 9 2.09 1.60 -14.05
CA GLN A 9 0.82 1.45 -13.33
C GLN A 9 0.95 0.54 -12.10
N LEU A 10 0.47 1.03 -10.97
CA LEU A 10 0.30 0.23 -9.77
C LEU A 10 -0.97 -0.62 -9.88
N SER A 11 -0.88 -1.85 -9.37
CA SER A 11 -1.98 -2.81 -9.39
C SER A 11 -3.16 -2.27 -8.59
N PRO A 12 -4.36 -2.13 -9.17
CA PRO A 12 -5.52 -1.54 -8.49
C PRO A 12 -5.90 -2.26 -7.19
N CYS A 13 -5.73 -3.59 -7.14
CA CYS A 13 -6.06 -4.36 -5.94
C CYS A 13 -5.09 -4.11 -4.78
N ILE A 14 -3.81 -3.82 -5.07
CA ILE A 14 -2.82 -3.49 -4.05
C ILE A 14 -3.02 -2.04 -3.60
N VAL A 15 -3.26 -1.12 -4.55
CA VAL A 15 -3.60 0.27 -4.23
C VAL A 15 -4.82 0.38 -3.31
N ALA A 16 -5.88 -0.39 -3.57
CA ALA A 16 -7.06 -0.41 -2.71
C ALA A 16 -6.75 -0.87 -1.28
N LYS A 17 -5.83 -1.84 -1.12
CA LYS A 17 -5.38 -2.31 0.19
C LYS A 17 -4.57 -1.26 0.94
N VAL A 18 -3.60 -0.66 0.26
CA VAL A 18 -2.75 0.38 0.86
C VAL A 18 -3.60 1.58 1.28
N ARG A 19 -4.56 2.02 0.45
CA ARG A 19 -5.51 3.09 0.81
C ARG A 19 -6.33 2.74 2.05
N HIS A 20 -6.76 1.49 2.18
CA HIS A 20 -7.50 1.06 3.35
C HIS A 20 -6.61 0.97 4.60
N ALA A 21 -5.40 0.43 4.46
CA ALA A 21 -4.44 0.30 5.54
C ALA A 21 -3.96 1.67 6.08
N LEU A 22 -3.77 2.65 5.20
CA LEU A 22 -3.45 4.04 5.55
C LEU A 22 -4.69 4.85 6.01
N GLY A 23 -5.86 4.25 6.14
CA GLY A 23 -7.09 4.95 6.55
C GLY A 23 -7.63 5.97 5.53
N LEU A 24 -7.08 6.02 4.31
CA LEU A 24 -7.53 6.92 3.24
C LEU A 24 -8.89 6.52 2.65
N THR A 25 -9.37 5.31 2.94
CA THR A 25 -10.70 4.86 2.56
C THR A 25 -11.31 3.90 3.58
N ASN A 26 -12.60 4.10 3.86
CA ASN A 26 -13.41 3.18 4.66
C ASN A 26 -13.82 1.92 3.88
N LYS A 27 -13.60 1.90 2.56
CA LYS A 27 -13.94 0.74 1.74
C LYS A 27 -12.92 -0.36 1.95
N ARG A 28 -13.32 -1.43 2.65
CA ARG A 28 -12.50 -2.62 2.83
C ARG A 28 -12.23 -3.30 1.48
N PRO A 29 -10.96 -3.63 1.15
CA PRO A 29 -10.63 -4.42 -0.03
C PRO A 29 -11.18 -5.85 0.14
N THR A 30 -11.79 -6.38 -0.92
CA THR A 30 -12.35 -7.75 -0.94
C THR A 30 -11.35 -8.81 -1.41
N ASN A 31 -10.19 -8.39 -1.90
CA ASN A 31 -9.20 -9.28 -2.48
C ASN A 31 -8.14 -9.70 -1.43
N ASN A 32 -7.85 -10.99 -1.34
CA ASN A 32 -6.83 -11.55 -0.44
C ASN A 32 -5.45 -11.76 -1.09
N LYS A 33 -5.27 -11.35 -2.36
CA LYS A 33 -4.02 -11.49 -3.11
C LYS A 33 -2.84 -10.87 -2.37
N ARG A 34 -1.88 -11.70 -1.98
CA ARG A 34 -0.58 -11.25 -1.44
C ARG A 34 0.22 -10.59 -2.57
N CYS A 35 0.99 -9.58 -2.23
CA CYS A 35 2.05 -9.04 -3.08
C CYS A 35 3.41 -9.16 -2.40
N HIS A 36 4.45 -9.10 -3.22
CA HIS A 36 5.83 -9.08 -2.74
C HIS A 36 6.05 -7.88 -1.79
N PRO A 37 6.81 -8.04 -0.70
CA PRO A 37 7.17 -6.96 0.23
C PRO A 37 7.61 -5.67 -0.45
N ASP A 38 8.61 -5.72 -1.33
CA ASP A 38 9.12 -4.53 -2.04
C ASP A 38 8.05 -3.81 -2.87
N TYR A 39 7.10 -4.58 -3.41
CA TYR A 39 5.98 -4.00 -4.17
C TYR A 39 5.00 -3.28 -3.26
N TRP A 40 4.75 -3.84 -2.07
CA TRP A 40 3.93 -3.22 -1.03
C TRP A 40 4.56 -1.91 -0.56
N GLU A 41 5.83 -1.95 -0.16
CA GLU A 41 6.58 -0.80 0.33
C GLU A 41 6.57 0.37 -0.65
N ARG A 42 6.92 0.12 -1.92
CA ARG A 42 6.84 1.14 -2.97
C ARG A 42 5.42 1.70 -3.12
N THR A 43 4.40 0.85 -3.06
CA THR A 43 3.01 1.31 -3.18
C THR A 43 2.60 2.18 -1.98
N CYS A 44 3.03 1.83 -0.77
CA CYS A 44 2.84 2.64 0.44
C CYS A 44 3.53 4.00 0.31
N GLY A 45 4.77 4.05 -0.18
CA GLY A 45 5.48 5.30 -0.42
C GLY A 45 4.77 6.20 -1.44
N GLU A 46 4.22 5.64 -2.52
CA GLU A 46 3.51 6.40 -3.55
C GLU A 46 2.13 6.88 -3.10
N ILE A 47 1.34 6.01 -2.45
CA ILE A 47 -0.02 6.34 -2.00
C ILE A 47 0.00 7.21 -0.74
N GLY A 48 0.98 7.00 0.13
CA GLY A 48 1.16 7.73 1.38
C GLY A 48 1.79 9.10 1.20
N LYS A 49 2.06 9.57 -0.02
CA LYS A 49 2.59 10.94 -0.24
C LYS A 49 1.68 11.96 0.44
N GLY A 50 2.23 12.66 1.44
CA GLY A 50 1.52 13.64 2.27
C GLY A 50 0.95 13.10 3.58
N GLN A 51 1.12 11.81 3.89
CA GLN A 51 0.89 11.23 5.20
C GLN A 51 2.16 11.33 6.07
N PRO A 52 2.03 11.28 7.41
CA PRO A 52 3.18 11.12 8.31
C PRO A 52 3.98 9.87 7.98
N GLN A 53 5.31 9.98 7.99
CA GLN A 53 6.21 8.87 7.65
C GLN A 53 6.03 7.68 8.61
N GLU A 54 5.72 7.95 9.88
CA GLU A 54 5.43 6.94 10.90
C GLU A 54 4.21 6.06 10.56
N GLU A 55 3.15 6.64 9.99
CA GLU A 55 1.96 5.90 9.55
C GLU A 55 2.28 5.02 8.34
N ILE A 56 3.07 5.54 7.40
CA ILE A 56 3.54 4.77 6.24
C ILE A 56 4.37 3.56 6.71
N GLN A 57 5.33 3.80 7.61
CA GLN A 57 6.21 2.74 8.12
C GLN A 57 5.43 1.70 8.90
N ARG A 58 4.50 2.12 9.76
CA ARG A 58 3.61 1.21 10.50
C ARG A 58 2.83 0.27 9.58
N VAL A 59 2.30 0.79 8.47
CA VAL A 59 1.57 -0.02 7.48
C VAL A 59 2.49 -0.99 6.73
N ILE A 60 3.75 -0.62 6.50
CA ILE A 60 4.75 -1.52 5.92
C ILE A 60 5.06 -2.65 6.90
N ASP A 61 5.40 -2.33 8.15
CA ASP A 61 5.81 -3.30 9.17
C ASP A 61 4.69 -4.31 9.46
N LEU A 62 3.45 -3.84 9.64
CA LEU A 62 2.28 -4.72 9.84
C LEU A 62 2.07 -5.71 8.68
N TYR A 63 2.37 -5.30 7.44
CA TYR A 63 2.27 -6.18 6.29
C TYR A 63 3.40 -7.21 6.25
N LEU A 64 4.62 -6.83 6.63
CA LEU A 64 5.76 -7.74 6.75
C LEU A 64 5.53 -8.79 7.83
N GLU A 65 5.00 -8.40 8.99
CA GLU A 65 4.62 -9.30 10.07
C GLU A 65 3.55 -10.32 9.63
N TYR A 66 2.54 -9.89 8.87
CA TYR A 66 1.50 -10.78 8.32
C TYR A 66 2.03 -11.79 7.28
N MET A 67 3.17 -11.50 6.65
CA MET A 67 3.75 -12.33 5.61
C MET A 67 4.71 -13.41 6.14
N ASN A 68 5.23 -13.23 7.36
CA ASN A 68 5.97 -14.24 8.12
C ASN A 68 5.02 -15.26 8.77
#